data_AF-A0ABD1Y6T7-F1
#
_entry.id   AF-A0ABD1Y6T7-F1
#
_cell.length_a   1.000
_cell.length_b   1.000
_cell.length_c   1.000
_cell.angle_alpha   90.00
_cell.angle_beta   90.00
_cell.angle_gamma   90.00
#
_symmetry.space_group_name_H-M   'P 1'
#
loop_
_entity.id
_entity.type
_entity.pdbx_description
1 polymer ?
#
loop_
_entity_poly.entity_id
_entity_poly.type
_entity_poly.pdbx_seq_one_letter_code
_entity_poly.pdbx_strand_id
1 'polypeptide(L)'
;MGIFRKKRLPKSEAAMAEAADLGPIHMQLDGHRLTFGGGEWQPEYEELPEGKGAVEAELLELRREKRKMKKDLEKYQAQKEEMKELKERWNLLDFKYQLLLDMWTMRELDIKRSQEEVTSKRTRHSAA
;
A
#
# COMPACT_ATOMS: atom_id res chain seq x y z
N MET A 1 -44.60 24.42 -10.24
CA MET A 1 -44.14 24.81 -8.88
C MET A 1 -44.18 23.57 -8.01
N GLY A 2 -43.12 23.02 -7.41
CA GLY A 2 -41.76 23.49 -7.23
C GLY A 2 -40.79 22.31 -7.16
N ILE A 3 -39.56 22.59 -7.57
CA ILE A 3 -38.42 21.69 -7.60
C ILE A 3 -37.93 21.54 -6.15
N PHE A 4 -38.36 20.49 -5.45
CA PHE A 4 -37.81 20.17 -4.14
C PHE A 4 -36.35 19.72 -4.31
N ARG A 5 -35.43 20.68 -4.19
CA ARG A 5 -34.01 20.41 -4.00
C ARG A 5 -33.89 19.57 -2.73
N LYS A 6 -33.59 18.27 -2.86
CA LYS A 6 -33.11 17.44 -1.74
C LYS A 6 -31.99 18.24 -1.05
N LYS A 7 -32.23 18.71 0.18
CA LYS A 7 -31.20 19.36 0.98
C LYS A 7 -30.08 18.33 1.11
N ARG A 8 -28.94 18.60 0.47
CA ARG A 8 -27.72 17.82 0.68
C ARG A 8 -27.44 17.88 2.18
N LEU A 9 -27.49 16.74 2.85
CA LEU A 9 -27.09 16.62 4.25
C LEU A 9 -25.71 17.29 4.40
N PRO A 10 -25.46 18.03 5.48
CA PRO A 10 -24.17 18.65 5.68
C PRO A 10 -23.10 17.56 5.67
N LYS A 11 -21.96 17.82 5.01
CA LYS A 11 -20.83 16.86 4.88
C LYS A 11 -20.37 16.28 6.23
N SER A 12 -20.72 16.95 7.33
CA SER A 12 -20.43 16.53 8.70
C SER A 12 -21.13 15.24 9.12
N GLU A 13 -22.36 14.95 8.67
CA GLU A 13 -23.05 13.71 9.10
C GLU A 13 -22.44 12.46 8.47
N ALA A 14 -22.14 12.50 7.17
CA ALA A 14 -21.43 11.42 6.48
C ALA A 14 -20.00 11.25 7.05
N ALA A 15 -19.33 12.36 7.34
CA ALA A 15 -18.02 12.33 7.98
C ALA A 15 -18.05 11.78 9.42
N MET A 16 -19.11 12.07 10.18
CA MET A 16 -19.31 11.51 11.53
C MET A 16 -19.57 9.99 11.48
N ALA A 17 -20.32 9.52 10.48
CA ALA A 17 -20.54 8.09 10.27
C ALA A 17 -19.23 7.35 9.91
N GLU A 18 -18.43 7.91 9.00
CA GLU A 18 -17.11 7.35 8.65
C GLU A 18 -16.12 7.43 9.83
N ALA A 19 -16.21 8.49 10.64
CA ALA A 19 -15.39 8.69 11.82
C ALA A 19 -15.71 7.73 12.97
N ALA A 20 -16.97 7.29 13.09
CA ALA A 20 -17.39 6.37 14.16
C ALA A 20 -16.62 5.04 14.11
N ASP A 21 -16.22 4.61 12.91
CA ASP A 21 -15.46 3.37 12.69
C ASP A 21 -13.94 3.51 12.93
N LEU A 22 -13.43 4.75 13.05
CA LEU A 22 -11.99 5.04 13.18
C LEU A 22 -11.50 5.06 14.64
N GLY A 23 -12.40 4.82 15.61
CA GLY A 23 -12.12 4.93 17.05
C GLY A 23 -12.33 6.36 17.58
N PRO A 24 -11.99 6.63 18.85
CA PRO A 24 -12.20 7.95 19.44
C PRO A 24 -11.31 9.00 18.78
N ILE A 25 -11.91 10.03 18.19
CA ILE A 25 -11.19 11.16 17.60
C ILE A 25 -11.05 12.25 18.65
N HIS A 26 -9.84 12.77 18.83
CA HIS A 26 -9.57 13.86 19.75
C HIS A 26 -9.28 15.15 19.00
N MET A 27 -9.82 16.26 19.49
CA MET A 27 -9.64 17.61 18.98
C MET A 27 -9.30 18.52 20.17
N GLN A 28 -8.33 19.43 20.03
CA GLN A 28 -7.83 20.28 21.11
C GLN A 28 -8.08 21.76 20.80
N LEU A 29 -9.16 22.31 21.36
CA LEU A 29 -9.52 23.72 21.19
C LEU A 29 -9.09 24.52 22.43
N ASP A 30 -8.12 25.41 22.30
CA ASP A 30 -7.65 26.30 23.39
C ASP A 30 -7.32 25.56 24.71
N GLY A 31 -6.71 24.38 24.61
CA GLY A 31 -6.37 23.56 25.79
C GLY A 31 -7.53 22.71 26.32
N HIS A 32 -8.70 22.77 25.69
CA HIS A 32 -9.84 21.91 25.97
C HIS A 32 -9.92 20.74 24.98
N ARG A 33 -10.16 19.53 25.50
CA ARG A 33 -10.28 18.34 24.67
C ARG A 33 -11.73 18.04 24.32
N LEU A 34 -11.97 17.78 23.04
CA LEU A 34 -13.21 17.23 22.50
C LEU A 34 -12.93 15.84 22.00
N THR A 35 -13.72 14.88 22.48
CA THR A 35 -13.62 13.49 22.05
C THR A 35 -14.87 13.12 21.27
N PHE A 36 -14.72 12.74 20.01
CA PHE A 36 -15.79 12.14 19.22
C PHE A 36 -15.75 10.62 19.38
N GLY A 37 -16.83 10.04 19.89
CA GLY A 37 -16.93 8.60 20.10
C GLY A 37 -18.39 8.16 20.15
N GLY A 38 -18.69 6.97 19.63
CA GLY A 38 -20.06 6.45 19.61
C GLY A 38 -21.04 7.26 18.74
N GLY A 39 -20.55 8.10 17.82
CA GLY A 39 -21.36 8.95 16.96
C GLY A 39 -21.67 10.34 17.53
N GLU A 40 -21.17 10.67 18.73
CA GLU A 40 -21.43 11.95 19.39
C GLU A 40 -20.13 12.63 19.86
N TRP A 41 -20.18 13.96 19.98
CA TRP A 41 -19.08 14.76 20.53
C TRP A 41 -19.24 14.90 22.05
N GLN A 42 -18.21 14.51 22.79
CA GLN A 42 -18.12 14.64 24.24
C GLN A 42 -17.07 15.72 24.59
N PRO A 43 -17.49 16.90 25.06
CA PRO A 43 -16.56 17.89 25.57
C PRO A 43 -16.01 17.47 26.94
N GLU A 44 -14.70 17.59 27.14
CA GLU A 44 -14.05 17.44 28.45
C GLU A 44 -13.97 18.80 29.20
N TYR A 45 -14.85 19.75 28.86
CA TYR A 45 -14.88 21.11 29.39
C TYR A 45 -16.28 21.52 29.86
N GLU A 46 -16.36 22.35 30.90
CA GLU A 46 -17.63 22.83 31.47
C GLU A 46 -18.22 24.02 30.69
N GLU A 47 -17.38 24.88 30.11
CA GLU A 47 -17.78 26.04 29.31
C GLU A 47 -17.13 26.01 27.92
N LEU A 48 -17.92 26.31 26.89
CA LEU A 48 -17.43 26.34 25.50
C LEU A 48 -16.42 27.50 25.36
N PRO A 49 -15.18 27.26 24.90
CA PRO A 49 -14.23 28.35 24.73
C PRO A 49 -14.80 29.40 23.78
N GLU A 50 -14.97 30.64 24.27
CA GLU A 50 -15.55 31.76 23.50
C GLU A 50 -14.62 32.25 22.36
N GLY A 51 -13.37 31.77 22.34
CA GLY A 51 -12.34 32.14 21.39
C GLY A 51 -12.58 31.62 19.98
N LYS A 52 -13.11 32.46 19.08
CA LYS A 52 -13.16 32.17 17.62
C LYS A 52 -11.78 31.82 17.03
N GLY A 53 -10.69 32.30 17.63
CA GLY A 53 -9.32 32.06 17.17
C GLY A 53 -8.85 30.62 17.30
N ALA A 54 -9.33 29.87 18.30
CA ALA A 54 -8.92 28.49 18.56
C ALA A 54 -9.26 27.56 17.39
N VAL A 55 -10.52 27.66 16.96
CA VAL A 55 -11.08 26.85 15.87
C VAL A 55 -10.40 27.18 14.55
N GLU A 56 -10.12 28.46 14.30
CA GLU A 56 -9.41 28.89 13.09
C GLU A 56 -7.95 28.38 13.06
N ALA A 57 -7.27 28.37 14.22
CA ALA A 57 -5.92 27.85 14.35
C ALA A 57 -5.86 26.33 14.10
N GLU A 58 -6.71 25.55 14.77
CA GLU A 58 -6.79 24.10 14.54
C GLU A 58 -7.19 23.78 13.09
N LEU A 59 -8.12 24.52 12.51
CA LEU A 59 -8.53 24.30 11.12
C LEU A 59 -7.38 24.57 10.12
N LEU A 60 -6.52 25.55 10.41
CA LEU A 60 -5.31 25.79 9.62
C LEU A 60 -4.27 24.68 9.79
N GLU A 61 -4.08 24.16 11.00
CA GLU A 61 -3.19 23.03 11.27
C GLU A 61 -3.67 21.76 10.58
N LEU A 62 -4.93 21.37 10.78
CA LEU A 62 -5.55 20.23 10.09
C LEU A 62 -5.46 20.36 8.57
N ARG A 63 -5.59 21.57 8.03
CA ARG A 63 -5.42 21.81 6.58
C ARG A 63 -3.97 21.59 6.12
N ARG A 64 -2.98 21.97 6.92
CA ARG A 64 -1.55 21.72 6.63
C ARG A 64 -1.23 20.23 6.70
N GLU A 65 -1.68 19.57 7.77
CA GLU A 65 -1.47 18.14 7.97
C GLU A 65 -2.14 17.31 6.88
N LYS A 66 -3.41 17.61 6.55
CA LYS A 66 -4.11 16.93 5.45
C LYS A 66 -3.36 17.05 4.12
N ARG A 67 -2.78 18.22 3.83
CA ARG A 67 -1.97 18.41 2.62
C ARG A 67 -0.66 17.63 2.68
N LYS A 68 0.00 17.59 3.83
CA LYS A 68 1.23 16.81 4.03
C LYS A 68 0.95 15.32 3.85
N MET A 69 -0.04 14.78 4.55
CA MET A 69 -0.45 13.38 4.46
C MET A 69 -0.87 13.00 3.04
N LYS A 70 -1.56 13.87 2.31
CA LYS A 70 -1.89 13.62 0.90
C LYS A 70 -0.63 13.46 0.04
N LYS A 71 0.36 14.36 0.20
CA LYS A 71 1.63 14.26 -0.54
C LYS A 71 2.40 12.99 -0.18
N ASP A 72 2.39 12.59 1.09
CA ASP A 72 3.07 11.38 1.52
C ASP A 72 2.37 10.12 0.98
N LEU A 73 1.03 10.10 0.91
CA LEU A 73 0.28 9.04 0.22
C LEU A 73 0.64 8.94 -1.27
N GLU A 74 0.74 10.08 -1.98
CA GLU A 74 1.16 10.12 -3.38
C GLU A 74 2.60 9.56 -3.55
N LYS A 75 3.52 9.88 -2.64
CA LYS A 75 4.88 9.31 -2.64
C LYS A 75 4.87 7.80 -2.40
N TYR A 76 4.12 7.30 -1.43
CA TYR A 76 4.04 5.86 -1.16
C TYR A 76 3.39 5.10 -2.31
N GLN A 77 2.45 5.71 -3.03
CA GLN A 77 1.90 5.14 -4.26
C GLN A 77 2.96 5.02 -5.35
N ALA A 78 3.74 6.07 -5.60
CA ALA A 78 4.84 6.03 -6.55
C ALA A 78 5.89 4.96 -6.17
N GLN A 79 6.29 4.90 -4.90
CA GLN A 79 7.21 3.86 -4.40
C GLN A 79 6.66 2.45 -4.57
N LYS A 80 5.34 2.27 -4.43
CA LYS A 80 4.69 0.97 -4.66
C LYS A 80 4.78 0.54 -6.12
N GLU A 81 4.66 1.48 -7.06
CA GLU A 81 4.84 1.22 -8.50
C GLU A 81 6.29 0.87 -8.81
N GLU A 82 7.26 1.62 -8.29
CA GLU A 82 8.69 1.33 -8.44
C GLU A 82 9.05 -0.06 -7.89
N MET A 83 8.52 -0.42 -6.72
CA MET A 83 8.72 -1.74 -6.11
C MET A 83 8.11 -2.87 -6.96
N LYS A 84 6.99 -2.59 -7.65
CA LYS A 84 6.38 -3.55 -8.57
C LYS A 84 7.29 -3.79 -9.78
N GLU A 85 7.81 -2.72 -10.38
CA GLU A 85 8.74 -2.83 -11.52
C GLU A 85 10.03 -3.59 -11.13
N LEU A 86 10.61 -3.28 -9.96
CA LEU A 86 11.78 -3.99 -9.45
C LEU A 86 11.50 -5.48 -9.25
N LYS A 87 10.32 -5.83 -8.74
CA LYS A 87 9.91 -7.23 -8.56
C LYS A 87 9.78 -7.95 -9.91
N GLU A 88 9.21 -7.30 -10.92
CA GLU A 88 9.11 -7.87 -12.28
C GLU A 88 10.49 -8.09 -12.90
N ARG A 89 11.41 -7.13 -12.74
CA ARG A 89 12.81 -7.29 -13.20
C ARG A 89 13.54 -8.41 -12.46
N TRP A 90 13.35 -8.52 -11.15
CA TRP A 90 13.92 -9.60 -10.35
C TRP A 90 13.40 -10.98 -10.79
N ASN A 91 12.08 -11.12 -10.98
CA ASN A 91 11.48 -12.35 -11.48
C ASN A 91 12.03 -12.74 -12.86
N LEU A 92 12.22 -11.76 -13.76
CA LEU A 92 12.80 -12.02 -15.08
C LEU A 92 14.25 -12.49 -14.99
N LEU A 93 15.04 -11.91 -14.08
CA LEU A 93 16.41 -12.33 -13.83
C LEU A 93 16.46 -13.76 -13.27
N ASP A 94 15.59 -14.07 -12.31
CA ASP A 94 15.48 -15.41 -11.74
C ASP A 94 15.09 -16.46 -12.79
N PHE A 95 14.11 -16.14 -13.65
CA PHE A 95 13.74 -16.99 -14.78
C PHE A 95 14.92 -17.23 -15.74
N LYS A 96 15.64 -16.17 -16.13
CA LYS A 96 16.81 -16.30 -17.02
C LYS A 96 17.90 -17.15 -16.37
N TYR A 97 18.12 -17.00 -15.07
CA TYR A 97 19.08 -17.78 -14.32
C TYR A 97 18.71 -19.27 -14.31
N GLN A 98 17.47 -19.59 -13.95
CA GLN A 98 16.96 -20.97 -13.98
C GLN A 98 17.06 -21.59 -15.37
N LEU A 99 16.65 -20.86 -16.41
CA LEU A 99 16.75 -21.34 -17.78
C LEU A 99 18.20 -21.69 -18.17
N LEU A 100 19.17 -20.87 -17.76
CA LEU A 100 20.58 -21.16 -18.03
C LEU A 100 21.09 -22.39 -17.26
N LEU A 101 20.64 -22.59 -16.01
CA LEU A 101 20.95 -23.81 -15.25
C LEU A 101 20.35 -25.05 -15.91
N ASP A 102 19.10 -24.99 -16.37
CA ASP A 102 18.43 -26.08 -17.07
C ASP A 102 19.15 -26.41 -18.39
N MET A 103 19.50 -25.40 -19.18
CA MET A 103 20.26 -25.60 -20.43
C MET A 103 21.64 -26.20 -20.18
N TRP A 104 22.32 -25.75 -19.12
CA TRP A 104 23.62 -26.29 -18.73
C TRP A 104 23.51 -27.77 -18.33
N THR A 105 22.57 -28.10 -17.46
CA THR A 105 22.36 -29.47 -16.99
C THR A 105 21.98 -30.40 -18.14
N MET A 106 21.13 -29.96 -19.07
CA MET A 106 20.82 -30.70 -20.29
C MET A 106 22.07 -30.95 -21.15
N ARG A 107 22.92 -29.94 -21.33
CA ARG A 107 24.18 -30.10 -22.07
C ARG A 107 25.11 -31.11 -21.41
N GLU A 108 25.22 -31.11 -20.08
CA GLU A 108 26.04 -32.10 -19.37
C GLU A 108 25.50 -33.52 -19.55
N LEU A 109 24.18 -33.69 -19.52
CA LEU A 109 23.52 -34.98 -19.77
C LEU A 109 23.78 -35.47 -21.20
N ASP A 110 23.67 -34.60 -22.20
CA ASP A 110 23.97 -34.93 -23.60
C ASP A 110 25.44 -35.33 -23.79
N ILE A 111 26.37 -34.63 -23.13
CA ILE A 111 27.79 -34.98 -23.15
C ILE A 111 28.00 -36.37 -22.55
N LYS A 112 27.44 -36.66 -21.36
CA LYS A 112 27.57 -37.98 -20.72
C LYS A 112 27.00 -39.09 -21.61
N ARG A 113 25.81 -38.89 -22.16
CA ARG A 113 25.17 -39.84 -23.08
C ARG A 113 26.02 -40.10 -24.33
N SER A 114 26.60 -39.05 -24.92
CA SER A 114 27.48 -39.20 -26.08
C SER A 114 28.74 -40.01 -25.77
N GLN A 115 29.31 -39.85 -24.57
CA GLN A 115 30.47 -40.61 -24.13
C GLN A 115 30.12 -42.09 -23.87
N GLU A 116 28.96 -42.37 -23.28
CA GLU A 116 28.43 -43.72 -23.07
C GLU A 116 28.16 -44.45 -24.41
N GLU A 117 27.63 -43.75 -25.41
CA GLU A 117 27.38 -44.32 -26.73
C GLU A 117 28.69 -44.66 -27.49
N VAL A 118 29.72 -43.80 -27.37
CA VAL A 118 31.03 -44.05 -27.98
C VAL A 118 31.76 -45.20 -27.31
N THR A 119 31.76 -45.27 -25.98
CA THR A 119 32.38 -46.37 -25.23
C THR A 119 31.71 -47.70 -25.53
N SER A 120 30.37 -47.75 -25.57
CA SER A 120 29.59 -48.94 -25.90
C SER A 120 29.86 -49.48 -27.31
N LYS A 121 30.00 -48.60 -28.31
CA LYS A 121 30.35 -49.00 -29.69
C LYS A 121 31.78 -49.56 -29.76
N ARG A 122 32.72 -48.98 -29.02
CA ARG A 122 34.13 -49.42 -29.00
C ARG A 122 34.30 -50.81 -28.39
N THR A 123 33.59 -51.11 -27.30
CA THR A 123 33.57 -52.45 -26.68
C THR A 123 32.91 -53.52 -27.55
N ARG A 124 31.90 -53.15 -28.35
CA ARG A 124 31.27 -54.10 -29.30
C ARG A 124 32.17 -54.46 -30.48
N HIS A 125 32.99 -53.51 -30.95
CA HIS A 125 33.95 -53.76 -32.02
C HIS A 125 35.24 -54.46 -31.57
N SER A 126 35.60 -54.42 -30.28
CA SER A 126 36.79 -55.12 -29.75
C SER A 126 36.52 -56.56 -29.30
N ALA A 127 35.25 -56.99 -29.27
CA ALA A 127 34.82 -58.31 -28.82
C ALA A 127 34.40 -59.25 -29.98
N ALA A 128 34.61 -58.82 -31.23
CA ALA A 128 34.42 -59.60 -32.46
C ALA A 128 35.78 -59.82 -33.12
#